data_AF-A0AAP2GKU3-F1
#
_entry.id   AF-A0AAP2GKU3-F1
#
_cell.length_a   1.000
_cell.length_b   1.000
_cell.length_c   1.000
_cell.angle_alpha   90.00
_cell.angle_beta   90.00
_cell.angle_gamma   90.00
#
_symmetry.space_group_name_H-M   'P 1'
#
loop_
_entity.id
_entity.type
_entity.pdbx_description
1 polymer ?
#
loop_
_entity_poly.entity_id
_entity_poly.type
_entity_poly.pdbx_seq_one_letter_code
_entity_poly.pdbx_strand_id
1 'polypeptide(L)' 'MPLERIPFKTITVTSTDDFYVTPERARFFANAWKSELITLENAGHINALSSLGEWSFGLELLQKLDQQ' A
#
# COMPACT_ATOMS: atom_id res chain seq x y z
N MET A 1 -13.46 8.72 1.17
CA MET A 1 -12.01 8.79 0.91
C MET A 1 -11.75 10.03 0.07
N PRO A 2 -10.87 10.94 0.50
CA PRO A 2 -10.40 12.06 -0.33
C PRO A 2 -9.66 11.50 -1.56
N LEU A 3 -9.79 12.17 -2.71
CA LEU A 3 -9.26 11.71 -3.99
C LEU A 3 -8.29 12.73 -4.61
N GLU A 4 -7.89 13.73 -3.84
CA GLU A 4 -6.92 14.73 -4.23
C GLU A 4 -5.51 14.13 -4.26
N ARG A 5 -4.70 14.59 -5.20
CA ARG A 5 -3.28 14.20 -5.30
C ARG A 5 -2.54 14.57 -4.01
N ILE A 6 -1.72 13.65 -3.51
CA ILE A 6 -0.84 13.92 -2.37
C ILE A 6 0.41 14.70 -2.86
N PRO A 7 0.78 15.84 -2.24
CA PRO A 7 1.81 16.75 -2.77
C PRO A 7 3.25 16.32 -2.46
N PHE A 8 3.52 15.02 -2.31
CA PHE A 8 4.84 14.44 -2.08
C PHE A 8 4.89 12.98 -2.57
N LYS A 9 6.08 12.38 -2.60
CA LYS A 9 6.29 10.99 -3.03
C LYS A 9 5.58 10.04 -2.06
N THR A 10 4.78 9.12 -2.60
CA THR A 10 4.01 8.16 -1.79
C THR A 10 4.03 6.78 -2.44
N ILE A 11 3.94 5.74 -1.61
CA ILE A 11 3.73 4.34 -2.02
C ILE A 11 2.47 3.83 -1.32
N THR A 12 1.53 3.28 -2.08
CA THR A 12 0.34 2.60 -1.60
C THR A 12 0.58 1.10 -1.68
N VAL A 13 0.45 0.41 -0.54
CA VAL A 13 0.54 -1.04 -0.46
C VAL A 13 -0.87 -1.61 -0.25
N THR A 14 -1.25 -2.59 -1.04
CA THR A 14 -2.55 -3.29 -0.94
C THR A 14 -2.35 -4.79 -1.01
N SER A 15 -3.33 -5.57 -0.56
CA SER A 15 -3.35 -7.02 -0.78
C SER A 15 -4.41 -7.46 -1.80
N THR A 16 -4.25 -8.65 -2.38
CA THR A 16 -5.22 -9.28 -3.29
C THR A 16 -6.43 -9.87 -2.57
N ASP A 17 -6.32 -10.18 -1.28
CA ASP A 17 -7.37 -10.78 -0.44
C ASP A 17 -7.77 -9.90 0.77
N ASP A 18 -7.59 -8.58 0.66
CA ASP A 18 -8.08 -7.64 1.66
C ASP A 18 -9.62 -7.61 1.69
N PHE A 19 -10.21 -7.93 2.85
CA PHE A 19 -11.65 -7.95 3.07
C PHE A 19 -12.33 -6.58 2.92
N TYR A 20 -11.61 -5.49 3.21
CA TYR A 20 -12.18 -4.15 3.28
C TYR A 20 -12.05 -3.37 1.97
N VAL A 21 -11.03 -3.65 1.17
CA VAL A 21 -10.73 -2.89 -0.05
C VAL A 21 -10.31 -3.83 -1.16
N THR A 22 -11.06 -3.85 -2.26
CA THR A 22 -10.70 -4.67 -3.43
C THR A 22 -9.46 -4.12 -4.15
N PRO A 23 -8.71 -4.96 -4.89
CA PRO A 23 -7.55 -4.52 -5.65
C PRO A 23 -7.86 -3.39 -6.65
N GLU A 24 -9.03 -3.41 -7.29
CA GLU A 24 -9.45 -2.37 -8.23
C GLU A 24 -9.65 -1.03 -7.52
N ARG A 25 -10.23 -1.08 -6.30
CA ARG A 25 -10.50 0.13 -5.52
C ARG A 25 -9.21 0.71 -4.92
N ALA A 26 -8.30 -0.14 -4.47
CA ALA A 26 -6.95 0.28 -4.06
C ALA A 26 -6.19 0.92 -5.22
N ARG A 27 -6.27 0.34 -6.43
CA ARG A 27 -5.67 0.91 -7.65
C ARG A 27 -6.28 2.25 -8.03
N PHE A 28 -7.59 2.39 -7.89
CA PHE A 28 -8.27 3.67 -8.09
C PHE A 28 -7.73 4.75 -7.14
N PHE A 29 -7.56 4.43 -5.85
CA PHE A 29 -7.00 5.38 -4.88
C PHE A 29 -5.55 5.74 -5.17
N ALA A 30 -4.68 4.75 -5.44
CA ALA A 30 -3.28 5.02 -5.76
C ALA A 30 -3.13 5.92 -7.01
N ASN A 31 -3.97 5.68 -8.03
CA ASN A 31 -4.02 6.53 -9.23
C ASN A 31 -4.45 7.97 -8.93
N ALA A 32 -5.48 8.15 -8.10
CA ALA A 32 -5.97 9.47 -7.69
C ALA A 32 -4.89 10.23 -6.90
N TRP A 33 -4.23 9.55 -5.97
CA TRP A 33 -3.19 10.12 -5.12
C TRP A 33 -1.84 10.33 -5.84
N LYS A 34 -1.68 9.82 -7.08
CA LYS A 34 -0.40 9.74 -7.81
C LYS A 34 0.68 9.00 -7.02
N SER A 35 0.25 7.95 -6.34
CA SER A 35 1.08 7.07 -5.53
C SER A 35 1.57 5.89 -6.37
N GLU A 36 2.80 5.44 -6.13
CA GLU A 36 3.23 4.12 -6.61
C GLU A 36 2.35 3.05 -5.96
N LEU A 37 1.92 2.04 -6.73
CA LEU A 37 1.09 0.96 -6.20
C LEU A 37 1.90 -0.34 -6.12
N ILE A 38 1.92 -0.94 -4.94
CA ILE A 38 2.47 -2.27 -4.68
C ILE A 38 1.33 -3.18 -4.23
N THR A 39 1.20 -4.33 -4.87
CA THR A 39 0.16 -5.33 -4.56
C THR A 39 0.84 -6.58 -4.02
N LEU A 40 0.44 -6.99 -2.81
CA LEU A 40 0.89 -8.21 -2.15
C LEU A 40 -0.13 -9.32 -2.37
N GLU A 41 0.34 -10.50 -2.74
CA GLU A 41 -0.52 -11.68 -2.85
C GLU A 41 -0.83 -12.25 -1.46
N ASN A 42 -2.10 -12.50 -1.17
CA ASN A 42 -2.58 -13.21 0.03
C ASN A 42 -2.02 -12.67 1.37
N ALA A 43 -2.06 -11.35 1.56
CA ALA A 43 -1.54 -10.65 2.74
C ALA A 43 -2.67 -10.09 3.65
N GLY A 44 -3.93 -10.44 3.36
CA GLY A 44 -5.10 -9.98 4.08
C GLY A 44 -5.16 -8.47 4.20
N HIS A 45 -5.54 -7.97 5.37
CA HIS A 45 -5.66 -6.52 5.62
C HIS A 45 -4.34 -5.87 6.10
N ILE A 46 -3.18 -6.48 5.82
CA ILE A 46 -1.82 -6.02 6.18
C ILE A 46 -1.75 -5.48 7.63
N ASN A 47 -2.31 -6.25 8.57
CA ASN A 47 -2.35 -5.90 9.98
C ASN A 47 -1.66 -6.98 10.83
N ALA A 48 -1.75 -6.89 12.16
CA ALA A 48 -1.13 -7.87 13.05
C ALA A 48 -1.67 -9.31 12.86
N LEU A 49 -2.86 -9.49 12.28
CA LEU A 49 -3.45 -10.80 11.98
C LEU A 49 -2.98 -11.36 10.63
N SER A 50 -2.37 -10.54 9.76
CA SER A 50 -1.87 -10.95 8.45
C SER A 50 -0.62 -11.81 8.49
N SER A 51 -0.10 -12.17 9.67
CA SER A 51 1.09 -13.02 9.85
C SER A 51 2.35 -12.49 9.13
N LEU A 52 2.49 -11.17 8.98
CA LEU A 52 3.63 -10.53 8.32
C LEU A 52 4.86 -10.36 9.22
N GLY A 53 4.73 -10.69 10.52
CA GLY A 53 5.80 -10.54 11.52
C GLY A 53 6.26 -9.09 11.67
N GLU A 54 7.58 -8.89 11.77
CA GLU A 54 8.23 -7.57 11.79
C GLU A 54 8.07 -6.78 10.48
N TRP A 55 7.54 -7.42 9.44
CA TRP A 55 7.27 -6.82 8.13
C TRP A 55 8.47 -6.06 7.54
N SER A 56 9.61 -6.76 7.42
CA SER A 56 10.85 -6.21 6.85
C SER A 56 10.66 -5.57 5.47
N PHE A 57 9.76 -6.13 4.65
CA PHE A 57 9.39 -5.55 3.35
C PHE A 57 8.83 -4.13 3.49
N GLY A 58 8.00 -3.86 4.51
CA GLY A 58 7.51 -2.51 4.79
C GLY A 58 8.64 -1.53 5.11
N LEU A 59 9.67 -1.98 5.82
CA LEU A 59 10.86 -1.17 6.12
C LEU A 59 11.69 -0.87 4.86
N GLU A 60 11.79 -1.80 3.91
CA GLU A 60 12.45 -1.57 2.62
C GLU A 60 11.69 -0.50 1.79
N LEU A 61 10.35 -0.52 1.81
CA LEU A 61 9.54 0.50 1.16
C LEU A 61 9.73 1.88 1.78
N LEU A 62 9.87 1.93 3.11
CA LEU A 62 10.18 3.18 3.82
C LEU A 62 11.56 3.71 3.41
N GLN A 63 12.59 2.85 3.41
CA GLN A 63 13.94 3.25 2.97
C GLN A 63 13.94 3.77 1.52
N LYS A 64 13.12 3.19 0.63
CA LYS A 64 12.93 3.67 -0.74
C LYS A 64 12.33 5.08 -0.83
N LEU A 65 11.57 5.52 0.18
CA LEU A 65 11.07 6.89 0.26
C LEU A 65 12.16 7.87 0.73
N ASP A 66 13.01 7.45 1.66
CA ASP A 66 14.09 8.26 2.25
C ASP A 66 15.30 8.45 1.33
N GLN A 67 15.55 7.51 0.41
CA GLN A 67 16.62 7.64 -0.57
C GLN A 67 16.26 8.71 -1.63
N GLN A 68 16.74 9.94 -1.39
CA GLN A 68 16.89 11.03 -2.34
C GLN A 68 18.28 11.65 -2.24
#